data_AF-A0A5J4QEW2-F1
#
_entry.id   AF-A0A5J4QEW2-F1
#
_cell.length_a   1.000
_cell.length_b   1.000
_cell.length_c   1.000
_cell.angle_alpha   90.00
_cell.angle_beta   90.00
_cell.angle_gamma   90.00
#
_symmetry.space_group_name_H-M   'P 1'
#
loop_
_entity.id
_entity.type
_entity.pdbx_description
1 polymer ?
#
loop_
_entity_poly.entity_id
_entity_poly.type
_entity_poly.pdbx_seq_one_letter_code
_entity_poly.pdbx_strand_id
1 'polypeptide(L)'
;MLSCGRLNKNLKIIARLCSIERTLIFHMGRHTYATEICLSQGVPIESLSRMLGHRDLRSTQIYAKITNHKIAEDMQRVESRIKNKFQLPV
;
A
#
# COMPACT_ATOMS: atom_id res chain seq x y z
N MET A 1 -6.74 3.34 26.19
CA MET A 1 -6.70 3.55 24.73
C MET A 1 -6.91 5.02 24.45
N LEU A 2 -6.05 5.70 23.68
CA LEU A 2 -6.23 7.13 23.35
C LEU A 2 -7.38 7.29 22.34
N SER A 3 -8.20 8.33 22.48
CA SER A 3 -9.25 8.63 21.50
C SER A 3 -8.66 9.16 20.19
N CYS A 4 -9.34 8.95 19.06
CA CYS A 4 -8.91 9.49 17.75
C CYS A 4 -8.64 10.99 17.78
N GLY A 5 -9.46 11.75 18.51
CA GLY A 5 -9.26 13.19 18.68
C GLY A 5 -7.96 13.52 19.41
N ARG A 6 -7.60 12.74 20.44
CA ARG A 6 -6.34 12.92 21.18
C ARG A 6 -5.12 12.47 20.36
N LEU A 7 -5.23 11.37 19.61
CA LEU A 7 -4.20 10.92 18.68
C LEU A 7 -3.91 11.97 17.60
N ASN A 8 -4.93 12.56 16.98
CA ASN A 8 -4.75 13.60 15.97
C ASN A 8 -4.08 14.86 16.53
N LYS A 9 -4.35 15.23 17.79
CA LYS A 9 -3.64 16.35 18.45
C LYS A 9 -2.16 16.05 18.61
N ASN A 10 -1.82 14.84 19.07
CA ASN A 10 -0.43 14.41 19.22
C ASN A 10 0.29 14.35 17.86
N LEU A 11 -0.38 13.83 16.82
CA LEU A 11 0.16 13.78 15.46
C LEU A 11 0.47 15.17 14.89
N LYS A 12 -0.32 16.19 15.20
CA LYS A 12 -0.02 17.59 14.82
C LYS A 12 1.23 18.12 15.50
N ILE A 13 1.47 17.76 16.76
CA ILE A 13 2.68 18.16 17.48
C ILE A 13 3.89 17.49 16.84
N ILE A 14 3.81 16.17 16.59
CA ILE A 14 4.88 15.41 15.93
C ILE A 14 5.17 15.99 14.54
N ALA A 15 4.14 16.32 13.75
CA ALA A 15 4.31 16.93 12.42
C ALA A 15 5.14 18.23 12.49
N ARG A 16 4.86 19.08 13.49
CA ARG A 16 5.63 20.33 13.70
C ARG A 16 7.08 20.06 14.11
N LEU A 17 7.31 19.09 14.99
CA LEU A 17 8.66 18.72 15.44
C LEU A 17 9.50 18.13 14.31
N CYS A 18 8.87 17.43 13.37
CA CYS A 18 9.52 16.83 12.21
C CYS A 18 9.54 17.75 10.97
N SER A 19 9.11 19.00 11.08
CA SER A 19 8.96 19.93 9.94
C SER A 19 8.15 19.36 8.77
N ILE A 20 7.10 18.59 9.06
CA ILE A 20 6.16 18.07 8.07
C ILE A 20 5.05 19.10 7.86
N GLU A 21 4.99 19.68 6.68
CA GLU A 21 4.00 20.72 6.32
C GLU A 21 2.57 20.17 6.19
N ARG A 22 2.44 18.87 5.93
CA ARG A 22 1.13 18.21 5.77
C ARG A 22 0.49 17.94 7.13
N THR A 23 -0.82 18.13 7.21
CA THR A 23 -1.58 17.83 8.44
C THR A 23 -1.67 16.33 8.67
N LEU A 24 -0.99 15.81 9.69
CA LEU A 24 -1.06 14.41 10.08
C LEU A 24 -2.35 14.05 10.84
N ILE A 25 -3.05 13.01 10.38
CA ILE A 25 -4.21 12.41 11.04
C ILE A 25 -4.07 10.89 11.08
N PHE A 26 -4.73 10.25 12.06
CA PHE A 26 -4.66 8.81 12.28
C PHE A 26 -4.97 7.98 11.02
N HIS A 27 -5.99 8.37 10.25
CA HIS A 27 -6.39 7.64 9.06
C HIS A 27 -5.30 7.58 7.99
N MET A 28 -4.40 8.58 7.93
CA MET A 28 -3.29 8.55 6.97
C MET A 28 -2.31 7.41 7.25
N GLY A 29 -2.13 6.99 8.49
CA GLY A 29 -1.31 5.81 8.81
C GLY A 29 -1.82 4.55 8.10
N ARG A 30 -3.15 4.37 8.07
CA ARG A 30 -3.78 3.25 7.33
C ARG A 30 -3.57 3.38 5.83
N HIS A 31 -3.70 4.58 5.27
CA HIS A 31 -3.42 4.82 3.86
C HIS A 31 -1.96 4.50 3.50
N THR A 32 -0.99 5.05 4.24
CA THR A 32 0.44 4.81 4.00
C THR A 32 0.80 3.34 4.13
N TYR A 33 0.24 2.65 5.13
CA TYR A 33 0.42 1.21 5.26
C TYR A 33 -0.08 0.45 4.03
N ALA A 34 -1.31 0.76 3.58
CA ALA A 34 -1.91 0.11 2.44
C ALA A 34 -1.16 0.38 1.13
N THR A 35 -0.82 1.64 0.84
CA THR A 35 -0.20 2.02 -0.43
C THR A 35 1.29 1.72 -0.44
N GLU A 36 2.08 2.29 0.47
CA GLU A 36 3.54 2.25 0.37
C GLU A 36 4.18 1.01 0.96
N ILE A 37 3.64 0.50 2.06
CA ILE A 37 4.22 -0.66 2.74
C ILE A 37 3.73 -1.96 2.11
N CYS A 38 2.47 -2.04 1.68
CA CYS A 38 1.91 -3.24 1.07
C CYS A 38 1.95 -3.21 -0.46
N LEU A 39 1.14 -2.36 -1.11
CA LEU A 39 0.92 -2.44 -2.56
C LEU A 39 2.18 -2.10 -3.37
N SER A 40 2.90 -1.03 -3.01
CA SER A 40 4.17 -0.66 -3.66
C SER A 40 5.20 -1.79 -3.58
N GLN A 41 5.23 -2.52 -2.46
CA GLN A 41 6.13 -3.67 -2.25
C GLN A 41 5.63 -4.97 -2.92
N GLY A 42 4.49 -4.95 -3.61
CA GLY A 42 3.96 -6.09 -4.35
C GLY A 42 3.13 -7.06 -3.51
N VAL A 43 2.64 -6.64 -2.34
CA VAL A 43 1.64 -7.42 -1.59
C VAL A 43 0.34 -7.44 -2.41
N PRO A 44 -0.26 -8.61 -2.66
CA PRO A 44 -1.54 -8.71 -3.38
C PRO A 44 -2.67 -7.95 -2.67
N ILE A 45 -3.58 -7.37 -3.44
CA ILE A 45 -4.68 -6.55 -2.91
C ILE A 45 -5.64 -7.36 -2.03
N GLU A 46 -5.80 -8.65 -2.32
CA GLU A 46 -6.63 -9.59 -1.55
C GLU A 46 -6.05 -9.82 -0.16
N SER A 47 -4.72 -9.99 -0.09
CA SER A 47 -3.99 -10.09 1.16
C SER A 47 -4.13 -8.82 1.97
N LEU A 48 -3.92 -7.66 1.34
CA LEU A 48 -4.13 -6.36 1.98
C LEU A 48 -5.56 -6.21 2.51
N SER A 49 -6.56 -6.57 1.71
CA SER A 49 -7.98 -6.49 2.09
C SER A 49 -8.27 -7.28 3.37
N ARG A 50 -7.70 -8.49 3.48
CA ARG A 50 -7.80 -9.31 4.69
C ARG A 50 -7.10 -8.69 5.89
N MET A 51 -5.89 -8.17 5.71
CA MET A 51 -5.12 -7.52 6.78
C MET A 51 -5.82 -6.25 7.31
N LEU A 52 -6.50 -5.53 6.42
CA LEU A 52 -7.30 -4.36 6.76
C LEU A 52 -8.68 -4.70 7.34
N GLY A 53 -9.10 -5.97 7.33
CA GLY A 53 -10.40 -6.41 7.81
C GLY A 53 -11.56 -5.96 6.93
N HIS A 54 -11.32 -5.74 5.63
CA HIS A 54 -12.35 -5.34 4.68
C HIS A 54 -13.16 -6.55 4.22
N ARG A 55 -14.50 -6.44 4.30
CA ARG A 55 -15.44 -7.46 3.81
C ARG A 55 -15.52 -7.51 2.29
N ASP A 56 -15.23 -6.39 1.63
CA ASP A 56 -15.35 -6.22 0.18
C ASP A 56 -14.10 -5.53 -0.38
N LEU A 57 -13.57 -6.09 -1.46
CA LEU A 57 -12.42 -5.55 -2.19
C LEU A 57 -12.65 -4.13 -2.70
N ARG A 58 -13.90 -3.72 -2.97
CA ARG A 58 -14.21 -2.35 -3.39
C ARG A 58 -13.64 -1.30 -2.44
N SER A 59 -13.66 -1.56 -1.14
CA SER A 59 -13.10 -0.66 -0.13
C SER A 59 -11.57 -0.65 -0.09
N THR A 60 -10.92 -1.71 -0.58
CA THR A 60 -9.45 -1.81 -0.69
C THR A 60 -8.94 -1.24 -2.01
N GLN A 61 -9.74 -1.25 -3.07
CA GLN A 61 -9.41 -0.70 -4.39
C GLN A 61 -9.05 0.78 -4.36
N ILE A 62 -9.54 1.56 -3.38
CA ILE A 62 -9.17 2.96 -3.21
C ILE A 62 -7.65 3.17 -3.01
N TYR A 63 -6.93 2.14 -2.56
CA TYR A 63 -5.48 2.16 -2.37
C TYR A 63 -4.71 1.71 -3.61
N ALA A 64 -5.35 0.95 -4.50
CA ALA A 64 -4.74 0.36 -5.68
C ALA A 64 -4.67 1.37 -6.83
N LYS A 65 -3.72 2.30 -6.74
CA LYS A 65 -3.36 3.15 -7.87
C LYS A 65 -2.43 2.36 -8.79
N ILE A 66 -3.01 1.73 -9.81
CA ILE A 66 -2.23 1.03 -10.84
C ILE A 66 -1.44 2.10 -11.61
N THR A 67 -0.12 2.13 -11.41
CA THR A 67 0.79 2.97 -12.18
C THR A 67 1.46 2.13 -13.27
N ASN A 68 1.77 2.74 -14.42
CA ASN A 68 2.49 2.07 -15.50
C ASN A 68 3.82 1.48 -15.03
N HIS A 69 4.48 2.14 -14.06
CA HIS A 69 5.69 1.64 -13.40
C HIS A 69 5.44 0.29 -12.71
N LYS A 70 4.33 0.16 -11.98
CA LYS A 70 4.00 -1.08 -11.28
C LYS A 70 3.71 -2.23 -12.23
N ILE A 71 2.97 -1.96 -13.31
CA ILE A 71 2.70 -2.94 -14.36
C ILE A 71 4.02 -3.44 -14.98
N ALA A 72 4.94 -2.53 -15.31
CA ALA A 72 6.23 -2.89 -15.89
C ALA A 72 7.06 -3.77 -14.93
N GLU A 73 7.11 -3.40 -13.65
CA GLU A 73 7.82 -4.18 -12.62
C GLU A 73 7.23 -5.59 -12.46
N ASP A 74 5.90 -5.70 -12.39
CA ASP A 74 5.24 -7.00 -12.24
C ASP A 74 5.43 -7.88 -13.48
N MET A 75 5.43 -7.31 -14.69
CA MET A 75 5.75 -8.04 -15.92
C MET A 75 7.20 -8.52 -15.97
N GLN A 76 8.17 -7.71 -15.52
CA GLN A 76 9.57 -8.15 -15.40
C GLN A 76 9.71 -9.33 -14.43
N ARG A 77 8.99 -9.30 -13.30
CA ARG A 77 8.98 -10.43 -12.36
C ARG A 77 8.38 -11.68 -13.00
N VAL A 78 7.30 -11.55 -13.76
CA VAL A 78 6.72 -12.68 -14.50
C VAL A 78 7.73 -13.23 -15.49
N GLU A 79 8.35 -12.39 -16.32
CA GLU A 79 9.37 -12.76 -17.30
C GLU A 79 10.50 -13.58 -16.64
N SER A 80 11.04 -13.08 -15.53
CA SER A 80 12.11 -13.76 -14.79
C SER A 80 11.72 -15.16 -14.30
N ARG A 81 10.45 -15.37 -13.96
CA ARG A 81 9.91 -16.65 -13.46
C ARG A 81 9.63 -17.65 -14.58
N ILE A 82 9.33 -17.17 -15.80
CA ILE A 82 8.93 -18.01 -16.92
C ILE A 82 10.05 -18.32 -17.91
N LYS A 83 11.16 -17.56 -17.90
CA LYS A 83 12.28 -17.62 -18.87
C LYS A 83 12.78 -19.03 -19.20
N ASN A 84 12.74 -19.96 -18.25
CA ASN A 84 13.24 -21.33 -18.43
C ASN A 84 12.14 -22.41 -18.36
N LYS A 85 10.85 -22.03 -18.27
CA LYS A 85 9.74 -22.97 -18.12
C LYS A 85 9.05 -23.33 -19.42
N PHE A 86 9.15 -22.46 -20.42
CA PHE A 86 8.53 -22.65 -21.72
C PHE A 86 9.63 -22.58 -22.78
N GLN A 87 10.43 -23.64 -22.88
CA GLN A 87 11.25 -23.85 -24.06
C GLN A 87 10.33 -24.38 -25.15
N LEU A 88 10.22 -23.64 -26.25
CA LEU A 88 9.60 -24.16 -27.45
C LEU A 88 10.45 -25.36 -27.91
N PRO A 89 9.86 -26.54 -28.13
CA PRO A 89 10.58 -27.61 -28.80
C PRO A 89 10.97 -27.07 -30.18
N VAL A 90 12.27 -26.90 -30.38
CA VAL A 90 12.84 -26.70 -31.72
C VAL A 90 12.58 -27.92 -32.58
#